data_AF-A0AAW2KQN1-F1
#
_entry.id   AF-A0AAW2KQN1-F1
#
_cell.length_a   1.000
_cell.length_b   1.000
_cell.length_c   1.000
_cell.angle_alpha   90.00
_cell.angle_beta   90.00
_cell.angle_gamma   90.00
#
_symmetry.space_group_name_H-M   'P 1'
#
loop_
_entity.id
_entity.type
_entity.pdbx_description
1 polymer ?
#
loop_
_entity_poly.entity_id
_entity_poly.type
_entity_poly.pdbx_seq_one_letter_code
_entity_poly.pdbx_strand_id
1 'polypeptide(L)' 'MVQTYLVAGVTHVRFEDVDFGWGKAAYGGPAKGAGETPGAVSVYIPFKNNKGENGIVIPICLAANAMEVFVKRA' A
#
# COMPACT_ATOMS: atom_id res chain seq x y z
N MET A 1 0.54 16.07 -22.45
CA MET A 1 0.59 15.71 -21.02
C MET A 1 0.76 14.20 -20.95
N VAL A 2 1.84 13.70 -20.34
CA VAL A 2 2.08 12.26 -20.23
C VAL A 2 1.33 11.74 -19.00
N GLN A 3 0.62 10.62 -19.14
CA GLN A 3 -0.02 9.97 -18.00
C GLN A 3 1.05 9.18 -17.22
N THR A 4 1.64 9.84 -16.23
CA THR A 4 2.67 9.27 -15.36
C THR A 4 2.03 8.61 -14.14
N TYR A 5 2.49 7.42 -13.78
CA TYR A 5 2.10 6.71 -12.57
C TYR A 5 3.35 6.31 -11.79
N LEU A 6 3.41 6.65 -10.50
CA LEU A 6 4.57 6.35 -9.65
C LEU A 6 4.34 5.08 -8.82
N VAL A 7 5.42 4.32 -8.65
CA VAL A 7 5.44 3.13 -7.79
C VAL A 7 6.63 3.27 -6.84
N ALA A 8 6.37 3.19 -5.54
CA ALA A 8 7.40 3.24 -4.52
C ALA A 8 7.42 1.94 -3.69
N GLY A 9 8.59 1.33 -3.51
CA GLY A 9 8.75 0.13 -2.68
C GLY A 9 9.23 0.48 -1.28
N VAL A 10 8.47 0.13 -0.23
CA VAL A 10 8.88 0.31 1.19
C VAL A 10 9.00 -1.02 1.94
N THR A 11 9.09 -2.13 1.21
CA THR A 11 9.23 -3.49 1.77
C THR A 11 10.45 -3.66 2.68
N HIS A 12 11.49 -2.85 2.50
CA HIS A 12 12.72 -2.89 3.30
C HIS A 12 12.76 -1.89 4.46
N VAL A 13 11.73 -1.06 4.63
CA VAL A 13 11.67 -0.07 5.73
C VAL A 13 11.34 -0.74 7.08
N ARG A 14 10.78 -1.96 7.05
CA ARG A 14 10.53 -2.80 8.22
C ARG A 14 9.67 -2.13 9.30
N PHE A 15 8.63 -1.39 8.88
CA PHE A 15 7.71 -0.77 9.82
C PHE A 15 7.05 -1.77 10.79
N GLU A 16 6.86 -3.02 10.36
CA GLU A 16 6.38 -4.13 11.19
C GLU A 16 7.29 -4.51 12.36
N ASP A 17 8.55 -4.08 12.37
CA ASP A 17 9.50 -4.38 13.47
C ASP A 17 9.53 -3.30 14.55
N VAL A 18 8.77 -2.20 14.39
CA VAL A 18 8.68 -1.14 15.40
C VAL A 18 7.91 -1.67 16.62
N ASP A 19 8.54 -1.62 17.80
CA ASP A 19 7.98 -2.02 19.08
C ASP A 19 8.42 -1.01 20.17
N PHE A 20 7.44 -0.42 20.87
CA PHE A 20 7.66 0.55 21.95
C PHE A 20 7.52 -0.08 23.35
N GLY A 21 7.35 -1.40 23.44
CA GLY A 21 7.15 -2.14 24.69
C GLY A 21 5.78 -2.81 24.81
N TRP A 22 4.90 -2.67 23.81
CA TRP A 22 3.56 -3.27 23.77
C TRP A 22 3.39 -4.29 22.64
N GLY A 23 4.47 -4.62 21.93
CA GLY A 23 4.47 -5.52 20.80
C GLY A 23 4.68 -4.79 19.47
N LYS A 24 4.92 -5.60 18.44
CA LYS A 24 5.20 -5.15 17.08
C LYS A 24 4.02 -4.46 16.42
N ALA A 25 4.30 -3.52 15.53
CA ALA A 25 3.30 -2.84 14.73
C ALA A 25 2.49 -3.83 13.87
N ALA A 26 1.15 -3.71 13.92
CA ALA A 26 0.25 -4.49 13.07
C ALA A 26 0.30 -4.06 11.59
N TYR A 27 0.62 -2.80 11.34
CA TYR A 27 0.73 -2.20 10.01
C TYR A 27 1.60 -0.93 10.07
N GLY A 28 2.33 -0.63 9.00
CA GLY A 28 2.99 0.66 8.84
C GLY A 28 3.16 1.03 7.37
N GLY A 29 2.55 2.15 6.99
CA GLY A 29 2.50 2.64 5.61
C GLY A 29 1.89 4.05 5.56
N PRO A 30 1.65 4.59 4.35
CA PRO A 30 1.09 5.92 4.18
C PRO A 30 -0.24 6.08 4.92
N ALA A 31 -0.44 7.22 5.58
CA ALA A 31 -1.72 7.55 6.23
C ALA A 31 -2.89 7.62 5.24
N LYS A 32 -2.59 7.95 3.97
CA LYS A 32 -3.53 7.92 2.84
C LYS A 32 -2.93 7.05 1.73
N GLY A 33 -3.62 5.96 1.40
CA GLY A 33 -3.05 4.82 0.68
C GLY A 33 -2.25 5.16 -0.59
N ALA A 34 -2.81 5.96 -1.50
CA ALA A 34 -2.25 6.20 -2.83
C ALA A 34 -1.99 7.70 -3.10
N GLY A 35 -1.66 8.45 -2.04
CA GLY A 35 -1.40 9.89 -2.10
C GLY A 35 -2.66 10.75 -2.16
N GLU A 36 -2.48 12.05 -2.38
CA GLU A 36 -3.58 13.02 -2.42
C GLU A 36 -4.33 13.03 -3.75
N THR A 37 -3.65 12.62 -4.83
CA THR A 37 -4.15 12.67 -6.20
C THR A 37 -4.43 11.24 -6.69
N PRO A 38 -5.69 10.89 -7.06
CA PRO A 38 -5.99 9.60 -7.67
C PRO A 38 -5.13 9.35 -8.92
N GLY A 39 -4.58 8.15 -9.04
CA GLY A 39 -3.73 7.74 -10.16
C GLY A 39 -2.32 8.33 -10.12
N ALA A 40 -1.87 8.90 -9.01
CA ALA A 40 -0.52 9.45 -8.91
C ALA A 40 0.51 8.42 -8.41
N VAL A 41 0.20 7.68 -7.35
CA VAL A 41 1.19 6.81 -6.69
C VAL A 41 0.56 5.56 -6.06
N SER A 42 1.32 4.46 -6.06
CA SER A 42 1.10 3.31 -5.17
C SER A 42 2.37 2.94 -4.43
N VAL A 43 2.20 2.36 -3.24
CA VAL A 43 3.31 2.02 -2.34
C VAL A 43 3.26 0.53 -1.99
N TYR A 44 4.37 -0.19 -2.13
CA TYR A 44 4.42 -1.62 -1.78
C TYR A 44 4.76 -1.76 -0.30
N ILE A 45 3.78 -2.21 0.47
CA ILE A 45 3.84 -2.21 1.93
C ILE A 45 3.93 -3.67 2.40
N PRO A 46 4.94 -4.04 3.20
CA PRO A 46 5.00 -5.38 3.77
C PRO A 46 3.86 -5.52 4.80
N PHE A 47 3.21 -6.68 4.78
CA PHE A 47 2.05 -6.97 5.63
C PHE A 47 2.10 -8.42 6.07
N LYS A 48 1.65 -8.68 7.29
CA LYS A 48 1.47 -10.04 7.81
C LYS A 48 -0.01 -10.29 8.05
N ASN A 49 -0.55 -11.34 7.44
CA ASN A 49 -1.96 -11.67 7.61
C ASN A 49 -2.25 -12.30 8.98
N ASN A 50 -3.52 -12.56 9.26
CA ASN A 50 -3.95 -13.19 10.51
C ASN A 50 -3.45 -14.63 10.73
N LYS A 51 -2.91 -15.29 9.69
CA LYS A 51 -2.26 -16.60 9.76
C LYS A 51 -0.75 -16.50 9.99
N GLY A 52 -0.20 -15.28 10.07
CA GLY A 52 1.23 -15.04 10.21
C GLY A 52 2.02 -15.13 8.90
N GLU A 53 1.35 -15.26 7.75
CA GLU A 53 1.97 -15.32 6.43
C GLU A 53 2.39 -13.93 5.97
N ASN A 54 3.61 -13.82 5.43
CA ASN A 54 4.13 -12.56 4.88
C ASN A 54 3.52 -12.30 3.49
N GLY A 55 3.14 -11.06 3.25
CA GLY A 55 2.61 -10.60 1.97
C GLY A 55 2.94 -9.13 1.71
N ILE A 56 2.47 -8.63 0.56
CA ILE A 56 2.60 -7.23 0.17
C ILE A 56 1.19 -6.68 -0.07
N VAL A 57 0.90 -5.54 0.55
CA VAL A 57 -0.31 -4.76 0.28
C VAL A 57 0.07 -3.59 -0.63
N ILE A 58 -0.74 -3.39 -1.67
CA ILE A 58 -0.57 -2.30 -2.64
C ILE A 58 -1.87 -1.48 -2.65
N PRO A 59 -1.94 -0.36 -1.92
CA PRO A 59 -3.08 0.53 -2.01
C PRO A 59 -3.06 1.24 -3.37
N ILE A 60 -4.19 1.17 -4.07
CA ILE A 60 -4.41 1.80 -5.37
C ILE A 60 -5.64 2.70 -5.24
N CYS A 61 -5.51 3.96 -5.65
CA CYS A 61 -6.62 4.90 -5.77
C CYS A 61 -6.63 5.44 -7.18
N LEU A 62 -7.74 5.23 -7.90
CA LEU A 62 -7.99 5.75 -9.24
C LEU A 62 -9.31 6.52 -9.24
N ALA A 63 -9.63 7.19 -10.34
CA ALA A 63 -10.98 7.69 -10.56
C ALA A 63 -12.01 6.54 -10.44
N ALA A 64 -13.20 6.81 -9.94
CA ALA A 64 -14.19 5.77 -9.61
C ALA A 64 -14.48 4.81 -10.78
N ASN A 65 -14.66 5.35 -11.98
CA ASN A 65 -14.85 4.56 -13.20
C ASN A 65 -13.65 3.64 -13.51
N ALA A 66 -12.43 4.09 -13.25
CA ALA A 66 -11.23 3.31 -13.44
C ALA A 66 -11.07 2.23 -12.35
N MET A 67 -11.50 2.50 -11.11
CA MET A 67 -11.53 1.49 -10.04
C MET A 67 -12.47 0.34 -10.37
N GLU A 68 -13.65 0.60 -10.94
CA GLU A 68 -14.58 -0.45 -11.36
C GLU A 68 -13.99 -1.37 -12.44
N VAL A 69 -13.23 -0.80 -13.38
CA VAL A 69 -12.53 -1.58 -14.40
C VAL A 69 -11.36 -2.37 -13.79
N PHE A 70 -10.62 -1.74 -12.87
CA PHE A 70 -9.48 -2.34 -12.21
C PHE A 70 -9.86 -3.58 -11.40
N VAL A 71 -10.91 -3.49 -10.57
CA VAL A 71 -11.35 -4.62 -9.70
C VAL A 71 -11.83 -5.83 -10.51
N LYS A 72 -12.28 -5.63 -11.76
CA LYS A 72 -12.66 -6.74 -12.64
C LYS A 72 -11.48 -7.48 -13.28
N ARG A 73 -10.27 -6.91 -13.18
CA ARG A 73 -9.05 -7.43 -13.83
C ARG A 73 -7.92 -7.75 -12.86
N ALA A 74 -8.04 -7.33 -11.61
CA ALA A 74 -7.17 -7.71 -10.50
C ALA A 74 -7.51 -9.11 -10.01
#